data_AF-A2ECD3-F1
#
_entry.id   AF-A2ECD3-F1
#
_cell.length_a   1.000
_cell.length_b   1.000
_cell.length_c   1.000
_cell.angle_alpha   90.00
_cell.angle_beta   90.00
_cell.angle_gamma   90.00
#
_symmetry.space_group_name_H-M   'P 1'
#
loop_
_entity.id
_entity.type
_entity.pdbx_description
1 polymer ?
#
loop_
_entity_poly.entity_id
_entity_poly.type
_entity_poly.pdbx_seq_one_letter_code
_entity_poly.pdbx_strand_id
1 'polypeptide(L)'
;MEAVRNYMYKSAVNFVTYNDDPAKNSTTESVSVQHGIMQYSVLVTALLKKDSITNRTNSEREIRTIIGNTRVLTADLSAALQNLIEYIKSADDKSIKITTYSLIGGCLFIFFIYVIACYVIVKDISHDKLAIYRAIASLPKYVVSHVADSFKVLKKEGSDHSKSNSTTHDDELNKQEENMLKIFSTSSESDGGATSDSITIVVCMLFLALCNLCSVIILGLFLIRCGEELNLSAPQIDYMMAAYSYDFASLLVVNMLACEFDGYPVYGYTAKSLIPIVNEWQDKGIINYKAVRYGNSSMNTEAFSILTAEELAGVAPEGCVYGQTPAVTHDVYRCWNPDLLTTYVQTEVKSMVFKYQNEGIAFYTNDTRLTHLWHVHIIHLYEMYYNDLF
;
A
#
# COMPACT_ATOMS: atom_id res chain seq x y z
N MET A 1 9.23 -15.69 -4.83
CA MET A 1 8.10 -16.43 -4.21
C MET A 1 8.40 -17.87 -3.83
N GLU A 2 8.91 -18.72 -4.73
CA GLU A 2 9.16 -20.14 -4.37
C GLU A 2 10.20 -20.30 -3.25
N ALA A 3 11.24 -19.46 -3.23
CA ALA A 3 12.20 -19.39 -2.12
C ALA A 3 11.53 -19.04 -0.77
N VAL A 4 10.70 -18.00 -0.73
CA VAL A 4 9.93 -17.60 0.48
C VAL A 4 9.03 -18.73 0.96
N ARG A 5 8.32 -19.39 0.03
CA ARG A 5 7.48 -20.56 0.35
C ARG A 5 8.30 -21.71 0.93
N ASN A 6 9.51 -21.92 0.43
CA ASN A 6 10.40 -22.96 0.94
C ASN A 6 10.84 -22.66 2.38
N TYR A 7 11.24 -21.42 2.70
CA TYR A 7 11.58 -21.03 4.07
C TYR A 7 10.37 -21.15 5.03
N MET A 8 9.20 -20.65 4.62
CA MET A 8 8.04 -20.58 5.51
C MET A 8 7.35 -21.92 5.74
N TYR A 9 7.32 -22.80 4.72
CA TYR A 9 6.46 -23.99 4.73
C TYR A 9 7.19 -25.31 4.49
N LYS A 10 8.43 -25.31 3.98
CA LYS A 10 9.20 -26.57 3.88
C LYS A 10 10.05 -26.76 5.14
N SER A 11 10.27 -28.03 5.49
CA SER A 11 11.20 -28.45 6.52
C SER A 11 12.62 -28.14 6.10
N ALA A 12 13.10 -26.95 6.47
CA ALA A 12 14.43 -26.45 6.15
C ALA A 12 15.18 -25.95 7.40
N VAL A 13 14.46 -25.67 8.49
CA VAL A 13 15.02 -25.16 9.75
C VAL A 13 15.44 -26.34 10.62
N ASN A 14 16.69 -26.36 11.05
CA ASN A 14 17.18 -27.32 12.04
C ASN A 14 16.73 -26.88 13.44
N PHE A 15 15.55 -27.33 13.86
CA PHE A 15 14.95 -26.98 15.13
C PHE A 15 15.36 -27.98 16.21
N VAL A 16 15.90 -27.47 17.31
CA VAL A 16 16.43 -28.27 18.42
C VAL A 16 15.43 -28.28 19.57
N THR A 17 14.86 -29.44 19.87
CA THR A 17 14.04 -29.65 21.07
C THR A 17 14.90 -30.19 22.19
N TYR A 18 14.91 -29.48 23.32
CA TYR A 18 15.67 -29.90 24.50
C TYR A 18 14.84 -30.82 25.39
N ASN A 19 15.52 -31.66 26.17
CA ASN A 19 14.91 -32.48 27.21
C ASN A 19 14.90 -31.73 28.55
N ASP A 20 13.98 -32.12 29.44
CA ASP A 20 13.87 -31.58 30.80
C ASP A 20 15.14 -31.84 31.64
N ASP A 21 15.85 -32.91 31.32
CA ASP A 21 17.15 -33.21 31.89
C ASP A 21 18.25 -32.63 30.98
N PRO A 22 19.02 -31.63 31.45
CA PRO A 22 20.10 -31.04 30.67
C PRO A 22 21.25 -32.01 30.35
N ALA A 23 21.36 -33.13 31.07
CA ALA A 23 22.34 -34.17 30.78
C ALA A 23 21.93 -35.10 29.62
N LYS A 24 20.67 -35.04 29.16
CA LYS A 24 20.18 -35.83 28.02
C LYS A 24 20.36 -35.08 26.71
N ASN A 25 20.72 -35.81 25.67
CA ASN A 25 20.89 -35.27 24.32
C ASN A 25 19.60 -34.59 23.83
N SER A 26 19.73 -33.45 23.16
CA SER A 26 18.63 -32.79 22.46
C SER A 26 18.28 -33.55 21.18
N THR A 27 17.06 -33.37 20.70
CA THR A 27 16.63 -33.86 19.39
C THR A 27 16.61 -32.71 18.40
N THR A 28 17.20 -32.93 17.21
CA THR A 28 17.14 -31.95 16.12
C THR A 28 16.19 -32.48 15.06
N GLU A 29 15.18 -31.69 14.72
CA GLU A 29 14.17 -32.01 13.71
C GLU A 29 14.16 -30.93 12.64
N SER A 30 13.97 -31.33 11.39
CA SER A 30 13.83 -30.38 10.30
C SER A 30 12.37 -29.94 10.21
N VAL A 31 12.11 -28.67 10.53
CA VAL A 31 10.76 -28.09 10.58
C VAL A 31 10.69 -26.82 9.74
N SER A 32 9.47 -26.37 9.45
CA SER A 32 9.26 -25.07 8.81
C SER A 32 9.30 -23.94 9.83
N VAL A 33 9.58 -22.71 9.39
CA VAL A 33 9.54 -21.51 10.27
C VAL A 33 8.17 -21.39 10.95
N GLN A 34 7.08 -21.61 10.21
CA GLN A 34 5.73 -21.59 10.77
C GLN A 34 5.55 -22.61 11.90
N HIS A 35 6.06 -23.83 11.73
CA HIS A 35 5.99 -24.86 12.76
C HIS A 35 6.81 -24.45 13.99
N GLY A 36 8.01 -23.89 13.80
CA GLY A 36 8.85 -23.39 14.90
C GLY A 36 8.16 -22.30 15.73
N ILE A 37 7.50 -21.34 15.06
CA ILE A 37 6.73 -20.27 15.73
C ILE A 37 5.53 -20.87 16.48
N MET A 38 4.81 -21.82 15.88
CA MET A 38 3.69 -22.50 16.56
C MET A 38 4.15 -23.26 17.81
N GLN A 39 5.31 -23.90 17.76
CA GLN A 39 5.92 -24.55 18.92
C GLN A 39 6.20 -23.55 20.04
N TYR A 40 6.62 -22.31 19.72
CA TYR A 40 6.82 -21.29 20.76
C TYR A 40 5.53 -20.99 21.51
N SER A 41 4.40 -20.84 20.81
CA SER A 41 3.10 -20.64 21.46
C SER A 41 2.71 -21.80 22.37
N VAL A 42 2.98 -23.05 21.95
CA VAL A 42 2.71 -24.24 22.76
C VAL A 42 3.59 -24.25 24.02
N LEU A 43 4.88 -23.96 23.89
CA LEU A 43 5.84 -23.95 25.00
C LEU A 43 5.55 -22.82 26.00
N VAL A 44 5.22 -21.61 25.52
CA VAL A 44 4.79 -20.50 26.38
C VAL A 44 3.49 -20.85 27.11
N THR A 45 2.52 -21.46 26.43
CA THR A 45 1.28 -21.91 27.07
C THR A 45 1.54 -22.98 28.14
N ALA A 46 2.51 -23.87 27.91
CA ALA A 46 2.91 -24.86 28.91
C ALA A 46 3.55 -24.19 30.14
N LEU A 47 4.40 -23.18 29.94
CA LEU A 47 4.98 -22.38 31.03
C LEU A 47 3.92 -21.65 31.84
N LEU A 48 2.94 -21.03 31.19
CA LEU A 48 1.85 -20.29 31.85
C LEU A 48 0.92 -21.19 32.68
N LYS A 49 0.87 -22.50 32.38
CA LYS A 49 0.06 -23.48 33.10
C LYS A 49 0.77 -24.08 34.32
N LYS A 50 2.03 -23.72 34.60
CA LYS A 50 2.75 -24.25 35.77
C LYS A 50 2.24 -23.61 37.05
N ASP A 51 1.97 -24.46 38.05
CA ASP A 51 1.47 -24.03 39.37
C ASP A 51 2.50 -23.22 40.17
N SER A 52 3.79 -23.40 39.90
CA SER A 52 4.85 -22.61 40.52
C SER A 52 6.08 -22.53 39.62
N ILE A 53 6.72 -21.36 39.61
CA ILE A 53 8.01 -21.11 38.96
C ILE A 53 9.10 -21.38 40.00
N THR A 54 10.06 -22.25 39.67
CA THR A 54 11.16 -22.60 40.56
C THR A 54 12.49 -22.14 40.00
N ASN A 55 13.54 -22.16 40.81
CA ASN A 55 14.90 -21.83 40.39
C ASN A 55 15.42 -22.71 39.22
N ARG A 56 14.81 -23.89 39.00
CA ARG A 56 15.16 -24.77 37.88
C ARG A 56 14.43 -24.43 36.59
N THR A 57 13.40 -23.59 36.63
CA THR A 57 12.53 -23.29 35.49
C THR A 57 13.31 -22.71 34.29
N ASN A 58 14.32 -21.88 34.54
CA ASN A 58 15.20 -21.35 33.49
C ASN A 58 16.00 -22.42 32.72
N SER A 59 16.16 -23.61 33.30
CA SER A 59 16.84 -24.75 32.69
C SER A 59 15.90 -25.84 32.16
N GLU A 60 14.58 -25.62 32.23
CA GLU A 60 13.58 -26.55 31.72
C GLU A 60 13.50 -26.52 30.18
N ARG A 61 12.88 -27.56 29.63
CA ARG A 61 12.74 -27.75 28.19
C ARG A 61 12.11 -26.55 27.50
N GLU A 62 11.08 -25.95 28.09
CA GLU A 62 10.29 -24.92 27.43
C GLU A 62 11.13 -23.67 27.18
N ILE A 63 11.80 -23.15 28.21
CA ILE A 63 12.66 -21.97 28.11
C ILE A 63 13.88 -22.25 27.21
N ARG A 64 14.54 -23.41 27.39
CA ARG A 64 15.73 -23.76 26.60
C ARG A 64 15.42 -23.94 25.12
N THR A 65 14.26 -24.53 24.79
CA THR A 65 13.84 -24.75 23.40
C THR A 65 13.49 -23.43 22.72
N ILE A 66 12.84 -22.49 23.42
CA ILE A 66 12.58 -21.16 22.87
C ILE A 66 13.90 -20.44 22.62
N ILE A 67 14.74 -20.28 23.65
CA ILE A 67 15.99 -19.52 23.54
C ILE A 67 16.95 -20.15 22.51
N GLY A 68 17.06 -21.48 22.52
CA GLY A 68 17.91 -22.27 21.62
C GLY A 68 17.67 -22.04 20.14
N ASN A 69 16.41 -21.82 19.75
CA ASN A 69 16.02 -21.73 18.35
C ASN A 69 15.80 -20.30 17.87
N THR A 70 15.77 -19.29 18.76
CA THR A 70 15.40 -17.91 18.40
C THR A 70 16.32 -17.37 17.31
N ARG A 71 17.64 -17.56 17.45
CA ARG A 71 18.58 -17.04 16.44
C ARG A 71 18.41 -17.66 15.06
N VAL A 72 18.18 -18.97 15.00
CA VAL A 72 17.99 -19.69 13.73
C VAL A 72 16.69 -19.26 13.07
N LEU A 73 15.59 -19.23 13.83
CA LEU A 73 14.29 -18.79 13.33
C LEU A 73 14.30 -17.33 12.89
N THR A 74 14.93 -16.43 13.64
CA THR A 74 15.09 -15.03 13.24
C THR A 74 15.91 -14.90 11.96
N ALA A 75 17.00 -15.65 11.81
CA ALA A 75 17.81 -15.61 10.60
C ALA A 75 17.04 -16.08 9.36
N ASP A 76 16.30 -17.19 9.48
CA ASP A 76 15.50 -17.73 8.37
C ASP A 76 14.30 -16.82 8.04
N LEU A 77 13.69 -16.20 9.05
CA LEU A 77 12.61 -15.22 8.84
C LEU A 77 13.12 -13.97 8.13
N SER A 78 14.26 -13.41 8.56
CA SER A 78 14.91 -12.29 7.87
C SER A 78 15.30 -12.65 6.43
N ALA A 79 15.82 -13.86 6.20
CA ALA A 79 16.13 -14.32 4.83
C ALA A 79 14.86 -14.46 3.98
N ALA A 80 13.75 -14.94 4.55
CA ALA A 80 12.47 -15.04 3.86
C ALA A 80 11.92 -13.64 3.48
N LEU A 81 12.01 -12.66 4.38
CA LEU A 81 11.59 -11.28 4.14
C LEU A 81 12.45 -10.59 3.08
N GLN A 82 13.77 -10.78 3.10
CA GLN A 82 14.67 -10.27 2.05
C GLN A 82 14.30 -10.83 0.67
N ASN A 83 14.07 -12.15 0.57
CA ASN A 83 13.61 -12.79 -0.67
C ASN A 83 12.23 -12.30 -1.13
N LEU A 84 11.36 -11.89 -0.19
CA LEU A 84 10.06 -11.30 -0.50
C LEU A 84 10.24 -9.88 -1.07
N ILE A 85 11.08 -9.06 -0.47
CA ILE A 85 11.41 -7.71 -0.94
C ILE A 85 12.02 -7.77 -2.35
N GLU A 86 12.97 -8.66 -2.59
CA GLU A 86 13.56 -8.87 -3.92
C GLU A 86 12.52 -9.33 -4.95
N TYR A 87 11.58 -10.18 -4.54
CA TYR A 87 10.48 -10.58 -5.40
C TYR A 87 9.55 -9.41 -5.73
N ILE A 88 9.19 -8.58 -4.75
CA ILE A 88 8.35 -7.39 -4.96
C ILE A 88 9.05 -6.45 -5.95
N LYS A 89 10.34 -6.17 -5.77
CA LYS A 89 11.17 -5.38 -6.70
C LYS A 89 11.13 -5.94 -8.13
N SER A 90 11.37 -7.24 -8.28
CA SER A 90 11.37 -7.87 -9.61
C SER A 90 9.96 -7.91 -10.25
N ALA A 91 8.91 -8.06 -9.43
CA ALA A 91 7.53 -8.05 -9.89
C ALA A 91 7.08 -6.64 -10.30
N ASP A 92 7.50 -5.62 -9.56
CA ASP A 92 7.25 -4.21 -9.87
C ASP A 92 7.90 -3.81 -11.19
N ASP A 93 9.21 -4.09 -11.39
CA ASP A 93 9.91 -3.84 -12.65
C ASP A 93 9.22 -4.45 -13.88
N LYS A 94 8.67 -5.66 -13.71
CA LYS A 94 7.89 -6.34 -14.76
C LYS A 94 6.53 -5.68 -14.95
N SER A 95 5.87 -5.31 -13.86
CA SER A 95 4.53 -4.70 -13.87
C SER A 95 4.57 -3.32 -14.50
N ILE A 96 5.59 -2.50 -14.25
CA ILE A 96 5.79 -1.19 -14.88
C ILE A 96 5.97 -1.35 -16.40
N LYS A 97 6.80 -2.31 -16.86
CA LYS A 97 6.99 -2.58 -18.29
C LYS A 97 5.68 -3.03 -18.96
N ILE A 98 4.97 -3.97 -18.35
CA ILE A 98 3.68 -4.47 -18.86
C ILE A 98 2.65 -3.34 -18.90
N THR A 99 2.56 -2.54 -17.85
CA THR A 99 1.63 -1.41 -17.75
C THR A 99 1.94 -0.36 -18.82
N THR A 100 3.21 -0.08 -19.09
CA THR A 100 3.63 0.87 -20.13
C THR A 100 3.24 0.37 -21.53
N TYR A 101 3.49 -0.91 -21.84
CA TYR A 101 3.06 -1.49 -23.12
C TYR A 101 1.52 -1.53 -23.25
N SER A 102 0.82 -1.87 -22.16
CA SER A 102 -0.64 -1.86 -22.12
C SER A 102 -1.22 -0.45 -22.28
N LEU A 103 -0.54 0.57 -21.76
CA LEU A 103 -0.94 1.97 -21.90
C LEU A 103 -0.89 2.42 -23.36
N ILE A 104 0.24 2.18 -24.03
CA ILE A 104 0.42 2.51 -25.45
C ILE A 104 -0.61 1.75 -26.30
N GLY A 105 -0.78 0.44 -26.04
CA GLY A 105 -1.76 -0.38 -26.74
C GLY A 105 -3.21 0.09 -26.53
N GLY A 106 -3.57 0.45 -25.29
CA GLY A 106 -4.89 0.96 -24.93
C GLY A 106 -5.21 2.29 -25.61
N CYS A 107 -4.25 3.22 -25.66
CA CYS A 107 -4.41 4.49 -26.37
C CYS A 107 -4.65 4.29 -27.87
N LEU A 108 -3.88 3.42 -28.53
CA LEU A 108 -4.07 3.08 -29.94
C LEU A 108 -5.42 2.40 -30.19
N PHE A 109 -5.81 1.47 -29.32
CA PHE A 109 -7.08 0.75 -29.42
C PHE A 109 -8.29 1.70 -29.32
N ILE A 110 -8.29 2.61 -28.35
CA ILE A 110 -9.32 3.65 -28.20
C ILE A 110 -9.38 4.51 -29.46
N PHE A 111 -8.23 4.95 -29.98
CA PHE A 111 -8.19 5.75 -31.20
C PHE A 111 -8.88 5.04 -32.38
N PHE A 112 -8.54 3.77 -32.64
CA PHE A 112 -9.18 3.01 -33.73
C PHE A 112 -10.67 2.79 -33.52
N ILE A 113 -11.12 2.47 -32.30
CA ILE A 113 -12.54 2.30 -32.00
C ILE A 113 -13.32 3.57 -32.28
N TYR A 114 -12.84 4.72 -31.82
CA TYR A 114 -13.55 6.00 -32.03
C TYR A 114 -13.57 6.41 -33.51
N VAL A 115 -12.51 6.13 -34.28
CA VAL A 115 -12.49 6.36 -35.73
C VAL A 115 -13.54 5.49 -36.43
N ILE A 116 -13.60 4.19 -36.10
CA ILE A 116 -14.58 3.27 -36.69
C ILE A 116 -16.01 3.66 -36.29
N ALA A 117 -16.24 3.97 -35.01
CA ALA A 117 -17.55 4.39 -34.51
C ALA A 117 -18.03 5.67 -35.20
N CYS A 118 -17.14 6.66 -35.35
CA CYS A 118 -17.44 7.90 -36.06
C CYS A 118 -17.82 7.63 -37.53
N TYR A 119 -17.07 6.76 -38.21
CA TYR A 119 -17.38 6.36 -39.59
C TYR A 119 -18.76 5.71 -39.73
N VAL A 120 -19.11 4.76 -38.84
CA VAL A 120 -20.41 4.08 -38.85
C VAL A 120 -21.54 5.07 -38.61
N ILE A 121 -21.42 5.94 -37.59
CA ILE A 121 -22.45 6.93 -37.26
C ILE A 121 -22.69 7.89 -38.43
N VAL A 122 -21.63 8.40 -39.07
CA VAL A 122 -21.76 9.30 -40.23
C VAL A 122 -22.42 8.59 -41.41
N LYS A 123 -22.07 7.31 -41.64
CA LYS A 123 -22.66 6.51 -42.71
C LYS A 123 -24.16 6.28 -42.47
N ASP A 124 -24.55 5.91 -41.26
CA ASP A 124 -25.95 5.63 -40.93
C ASP A 124 -26.81 6.91 -41.03
N ILE A 125 -26.31 8.04 -40.52
CA ILE A 125 -26.98 9.35 -40.70
C ILE A 125 -27.15 9.68 -42.19
N SER A 126 -26.16 9.40 -43.03
CA SER A 126 -26.27 9.66 -44.47
C SER A 126 -27.30 8.74 -45.16
N HIS A 127 -27.41 7.49 -44.72
CA HIS A 127 -28.38 6.53 -45.24
C HIS A 127 -29.80 6.93 -44.83
N ASP A 128 -30.01 7.33 -43.58
CA ASP A 128 -31.31 7.78 -43.07
C ASP A 128 -31.77 9.06 -43.77
N LYS A 129 -30.85 10.02 -43.99
CA LYS A 129 -31.12 11.21 -44.82
C LYS A 129 -31.60 10.82 -46.23
N LEU A 130 -30.96 9.83 -46.85
CA LEU A 130 -31.31 9.37 -48.19
C LEU A 130 -32.63 8.58 -48.24
N ALA A 131 -32.93 7.80 -47.19
CA ALA A 131 -34.20 7.09 -47.05
C ALA A 131 -35.38 8.05 -46.90
N ILE A 132 -35.23 9.10 -46.08
CA ILE A 132 -36.22 10.18 -45.94
C ILE A 132 -36.44 10.88 -47.29
N TYR A 133 -35.36 11.21 -48.00
CA TYR A 133 -35.46 11.83 -49.33
C TYR A 133 -36.23 10.96 -50.33
N ARG A 134 -35.95 9.65 -50.38
CA ARG A 134 -36.67 8.71 -51.26
C ARG A 134 -38.14 8.57 -50.89
N ALA A 135 -38.47 8.52 -49.59
CA ALA A 135 -39.85 8.45 -49.13
C ALA A 135 -40.65 9.68 -49.56
N ILE A 136 -40.09 10.88 -49.41
CA ILE A 136 -40.72 12.13 -49.84
C ILE A 136 -40.86 12.19 -51.37
N ALA A 137 -39.83 11.78 -52.11
CA ALA A 137 -39.87 11.75 -53.58
C ALA A 137 -40.87 10.72 -54.14
N SER A 138 -41.22 9.68 -53.37
CA SER A 138 -42.19 8.66 -53.77
C SER A 138 -43.65 9.05 -53.53
N LEU A 139 -43.91 10.17 -52.84
CA LEU A 139 -45.27 10.66 -52.60
C LEU A 139 -45.87 11.23 -53.90
N PRO A 140 -47.15 10.94 -54.22
CA PRO A 140 -47.81 11.50 -55.40
C PRO A 140 -47.80 13.03 -55.37
N LYS A 141 -47.57 13.68 -56.53
CA LYS A 141 -47.45 15.14 -56.68
C LYS A 141 -48.52 15.96 -55.92
N TYR A 142 -49.75 15.47 -55.85
CA TYR A 142 -50.86 16.17 -55.18
C TYR A 142 -50.74 16.16 -53.63
N VAL A 143 -50.14 15.13 -53.03
CA VAL A 143 -49.94 15.03 -51.56
C VAL A 143 -48.77 15.91 -51.12
N VAL A 144 -47.71 15.94 -51.94
CA VAL A 144 -46.53 16.78 -51.71
C VAL A 144 -46.93 18.26 -51.73
N SER A 145 -47.76 18.68 -52.68
CA SER A 145 -48.33 20.04 -52.73
C SER A 145 -49.13 20.40 -51.47
N HIS A 146 -49.96 19.48 -50.97
CA HIS A 146 -50.80 19.72 -49.78
C HIS A 146 -49.98 19.82 -48.47
N VAL A 147 -48.88 19.05 -48.36
CA VAL A 147 -47.95 19.11 -47.24
C VAL A 147 -47.10 20.39 -47.30
N ALA A 148 -46.67 20.81 -48.49
CA ALA A 148 -45.99 22.09 -48.72
C ALA A 148 -46.85 23.27 -48.23
N ASP A 149 -48.12 23.27 -48.62
CA ASP A 149 -49.08 24.30 -48.23
C ASP A 149 -49.33 24.29 -46.72
N SER A 150 -49.38 23.12 -46.10
CA SER A 150 -49.52 22.99 -44.63
C SER A 150 -48.31 23.56 -43.88
N PHE A 151 -47.08 23.34 -44.38
CA PHE A 151 -45.86 23.94 -43.82
C PHE A 151 -45.73 25.44 -44.09
N LYS A 152 -46.23 25.90 -45.24
CA LYS A 152 -46.26 27.33 -45.61
C LYS A 152 -47.25 28.11 -44.75
N VAL A 153 -48.39 27.50 -44.40
CA VAL A 153 -49.35 28.03 -43.41
C VAL A 153 -48.71 28.14 -42.03
N LEU A 154 -47.96 27.13 -41.58
CA LEU A 154 -47.21 27.17 -40.32
C LEU A 154 -46.11 28.25 -40.28
N LYS A 155 -45.47 28.57 -41.42
CA LYS A 155 -44.47 29.67 -41.49
C LYS A 155 -45.12 31.06 -41.61
N LYS A 156 -46.36 31.14 -42.10
CA LYS A 156 -47.10 32.39 -42.30
C LYS A 156 -47.76 32.93 -41.02
N GLU A 157 -47.91 32.11 -39.99
CA GLU A 157 -48.35 32.57 -38.66
C GLU A 157 -47.26 33.35 -37.90
N GLY A 158 -46.02 33.45 -38.43
CA GLY A 158 -44.93 34.23 -37.86
C GLY A 158 -44.68 35.61 -38.50
N SER A 159 -45.40 36.01 -39.56
CA SER A 159 -45.16 37.31 -40.21
C SER A 159 -46.37 37.84 -40.97
N ASP A 160 -46.82 39.02 -40.55
CA ASP A 160 -48.06 39.72 -40.90
C ASP A 160 -48.42 39.88 -42.40
N HIS A 161 -49.74 39.86 -42.61
CA HIS A 161 -50.58 40.57 -43.59
C HIS A 161 -49.95 41.18 -44.86
N SER A 162 -50.37 40.70 -46.05
CA SER A 162 -50.94 41.55 -47.14
C SER A 162 -51.48 40.74 -48.33
N LYS A 163 -52.53 41.31 -48.95
CA LYS A 163 -53.36 40.82 -50.07
C LYS A 163 -52.66 40.96 -51.43
N SER A 164 -53.00 40.10 -52.41
CA SER A 164 -53.49 40.49 -53.76
C SER A 164 -53.38 39.36 -54.82
N ASN A 165 -54.55 38.92 -55.30
CA ASN A 165 -54.99 38.55 -56.67
C ASN A 165 -54.14 37.68 -57.63
N SER A 166 -54.70 36.49 -57.88
CA SER A 166 -54.98 35.79 -59.15
C SER A 166 -54.27 36.23 -60.45
N THR A 167 -53.51 35.31 -61.07
CA THR A 167 -53.71 34.69 -62.41
C THR A 167 -52.36 34.28 -63.02
N THR A 168 -51.91 33.06 -62.77
CA THR A 168 -50.97 32.27 -63.61
C THR A 168 -50.71 30.91 -62.92
N HIS A 169 -51.74 30.09 -62.79
CA HIS A 169 -51.70 28.90 -61.92
C HIS A 169 -50.64 27.87 -62.37
N ASP A 170 -50.34 27.73 -63.67
CA ASP A 170 -49.42 26.67 -64.13
C ASP A 170 -47.95 27.11 -64.18
N ASP A 171 -47.65 28.37 -64.50
CA ASP A 171 -46.29 28.91 -64.37
C ASP A 171 -45.95 29.22 -62.91
N GLU A 172 -46.91 29.63 -62.07
CA GLU A 172 -46.70 29.71 -60.62
C GLU A 172 -46.54 28.34 -60.00
N LEU A 173 -47.25 27.29 -60.45
CA LEU A 173 -47.05 25.93 -59.96
C LEU A 173 -45.66 25.41 -60.32
N ASN A 174 -45.17 25.65 -61.54
CA ASN A 174 -43.82 25.22 -61.93
C ASN A 174 -42.74 26.02 -61.16
N LYS A 175 -42.98 27.31 -60.93
CA LYS A 175 -42.10 28.20 -60.14
C LYS A 175 -42.23 27.96 -58.63
N GLN A 176 -43.36 27.45 -58.14
CA GLN A 176 -43.58 26.95 -56.78
C GLN A 176 -43.03 25.55 -56.61
N GLU A 177 -43.06 24.69 -57.61
CA GLU A 177 -42.36 23.40 -57.62
C GLU A 177 -40.85 23.67 -57.58
N GLU A 178 -40.33 24.63 -58.35
CA GLU A 178 -38.92 25.05 -58.29
C GLU A 178 -38.59 25.76 -56.98
N ASN A 179 -39.44 26.66 -56.45
CA ASN A 179 -39.25 27.27 -55.13
C ASN A 179 -39.46 26.27 -53.99
N MET A 180 -40.21 25.19 -54.17
CA MET A 180 -40.38 24.11 -53.21
C MET A 180 -39.17 23.19 -53.29
N LEU A 181 -38.67 22.85 -54.47
CA LEU A 181 -37.39 22.15 -54.64
C LEU A 181 -36.26 22.98 -54.06
N LYS A 182 -36.30 24.31 -54.22
CA LYS A 182 -35.36 25.26 -53.63
C LYS A 182 -35.61 25.45 -52.15
N ILE A 183 -36.85 25.48 -51.65
CA ILE A 183 -37.16 25.54 -50.21
C ILE A 183 -36.82 24.22 -49.55
N PHE A 184 -36.92 23.06 -50.19
CA PHE A 184 -36.53 21.76 -49.62
C PHE A 184 -35.03 21.51 -49.78
N SER A 185 -34.39 22.00 -50.84
CA SER A 185 -32.93 22.07 -50.92
C SER A 185 -32.37 23.07 -49.93
N THR A 186 -32.98 24.26 -49.77
CA THR A 186 -32.63 25.31 -48.80
C THR A 186 -33.33 25.20 -47.45
N SER A 187 -34.14 24.18 -47.14
CA SER A 187 -34.56 23.85 -45.77
C SER A 187 -33.89 22.56 -45.30
N SER A 188 -33.29 21.81 -46.23
CA SER A 188 -32.13 20.97 -45.94
C SER A 188 -30.83 21.80 -45.82
N GLU A 189 -30.76 22.99 -46.44
CA GLU A 189 -29.57 23.87 -46.46
C GLU A 189 -29.82 25.33 -45.98
N SER A 190 -30.87 25.62 -45.19
CA SER A 190 -31.01 26.94 -44.56
C SER A 190 -30.08 27.01 -43.37
N ASP A 191 -29.03 27.80 -43.50
CA ASP A 191 -28.18 28.33 -42.42
C ASP A 191 -27.88 27.34 -41.28
N GLY A 192 -26.82 26.54 -41.46
CA GLY A 192 -26.10 25.86 -40.38
C GLY A 192 -26.61 24.48 -39.97
N GLY A 193 -27.91 24.18 -39.98
CA GLY A 193 -28.51 23.03 -39.26
C GLY A 193 -28.11 21.60 -39.68
N ALA A 194 -28.19 21.24 -40.97
CA ALA A 194 -28.00 19.84 -41.40
C ALA A 194 -26.54 19.36 -41.39
N THR A 195 -25.60 20.30 -41.54
CA THR A 195 -24.16 20.12 -41.27
C THR A 195 -23.89 20.27 -39.77
N SER A 196 -24.58 21.19 -39.08
CA SER A 196 -24.46 21.40 -37.63
C SER A 196 -24.74 20.15 -36.82
N ASP A 197 -25.78 19.37 -37.11
CA ASP A 197 -26.07 18.18 -36.31
C ASP A 197 -25.00 17.10 -36.47
N SER A 198 -24.52 16.87 -37.71
CA SER A 198 -23.40 15.96 -37.96
C SER A 198 -22.08 16.48 -37.38
N ILE A 199 -21.83 17.79 -37.44
CA ILE A 199 -20.67 18.44 -36.81
C ILE A 199 -20.76 18.33 -35.28
N THR A 200 -21.95 18.52 -34.69
CA THR A 200 -22.20 18.45 -33.24
C THR A 200 -21.95 17.04 -32.72
N ILE A 201 -22.43 16.01 -33.43
CA ILE A 201 -22.16 14.61 -33.08
C ILE A 201 -20.66 14.30 -33.18
N VAL A 202 -19.97 14.77 -34.22
CA VAL A 202 -18.51 14.59 -34.37
C VAL A 202 -17.75 15.29 -33.24
N VAL A 203 -18.15 16.51 -32.87
CA VAL A 203 -17.55 17.26 -31.75
C VAL A 203 -17.78 16.54 -30.41
N CYS A 204 -19.00 16.06 -30.14
CA CYS A 204 -19.29 15.28 -28.94
C CYS A 204 -18.50 13.96 -28.88
N MET A 205 -18.35 13.27 -30.01
CA MET A 205 -17.54 12.05 -30.09
C MET A 205 -16.06 12.31 -29.88
N LEU A 206 -15.52 13.41 -30.45
CA LEU A 206 -14.14 13.83 -30.19
C LEU A 206 -13.92 14.17 -28.71
N PHE A 207 -14.88 14.86 -28.07
CA PHE A 207 -14.83 15.16 -26.65
C PHE A 207 -14.85 13.89 -25.80
N LEU A 208 -15.76 12.94 -26.08
CA LEU A 208 -15.82 11.65 -25.39
C LEU A 208 -14.54 10.82 -25.60
N ALA A 209 -13.97 10.84 -26.81
CA ALA A 209 -12.70 10.18 -27.11
C ALA A 209 -11.56 10.78 -26.28
N LEU A 210 -11.50 12.11 -26.18
CA LEU A 210 -10.51 12.81 -25.37
C LEU A 210 -10.66 12.47 -23.88
N CYS A 211 -11.88 12.50 -23.34
CA CYS A 211 -12.14 12.12 -21.96
C CYS A 211 -11.71 10.67 -21.66
N ASN A 212 -12.05 9.72 -22.53
CA ASN A 212 -11.63 8.33 -22.36
C ASN A 212 -10.11 8.15 -22.47
N LEU A 213 -9.46 8.87 -23.38
CA LEU A 213 -8.01 8.88 -23.49
C LEU A 213 -7.35 9.40 -22.20
N CYS A 214 -7.85 10.52 -21.66
CA CYS A 214 -7.38 11.07 -20.39
C CYS A 214 -7.56 10.07 -19.24
N SER A 215 -8.72 9.41 -19.15
CA SER A 215 -8.99 8.40 -18.10
C SER A 215 -8.00 7.23 -18.15
N VAL A 216 -7.69 6.72 -19.34
CA VAL A 216 -6.71 5.63 -19.49
C VAL A 216 -5.29 6.08 -19.13
N ILE A 217 -4.91 7.30 -19.50
CA ILE A 217 -3.61 7.88 -19.11
C ILE A 217 -3.50 8.02 -17.60
N ILE A 218 -4.53 8.58 -16.95
CA ILE A 218 -4.55 8.75 -15.49
C ILE A 218 -4.47 7.38 -14.79
N LEU A 219 -5.23 6.39 -15.25
CA LEU A 219 -5.21 5.04 -14.68
C LEU A 219 -3.84 4.37 -14.83
N GLY A 220 -3.21 4.49 -16.01
CA GLY A 220 -1.87 3.94 -16.25
C GLY A 220 -0.80 4.59 -15.38
N LEU A 221 -0.82 5.92 -15.27
CA LEU A 221 0.10 6.65 -14.39
C LEU A 221 -0.12 6.31 -12.92
N PHE A 222 -1.39 6.16 -12.50
CA PHE A 222 -1.74 5.74 -11.15
C PHE A 222 -1.16 4.35 -10.82
N LEU A 223 -1.29 3.37 -11.72
CA LEU A 223 -0.74 2.04 -11.52
C LEU A 223 0.79 2.03 -11.42
N ILE A 224 1.48 2.81 -12.26
CA ILE A 224 2.95 2.95 -12.19
C ILE A 224 3.36 3.54 -10.84
N ARG A 225 2.71 4.63 -10.43
CA ARG A 225 3.01 5.29 -9.16
C ARG A 225 2.73 4.37 -7.96
N CYS A 226 1.64 3.61 -7.98
CA CYS A 226 1.37 2.63 -6.93
C CYS A 226 2.47 1.55 -6.84
N GLY A 227 3.03 1.13 -7.97
CA GLY A 227 4.16 0.19 -7.99
C GLY A 227 5.41 0.77 -7.33
N GLU A 228 5.78 2.00 -7.69
CA GLU A 228 6.91 2.73 -7.11
C GLU A 228 6.76 2.91 -5.60
N GLU A 229 5.59 3.35 -5.13
CA GLU A 229 5.31 3.53 -3.69
C GLU A 229 5.35 2.19 -2.93
N LEU A 230 4.85 1.10 -3.53
CA LEU A 230 4.91 -0.23 -2.94
C LEU A 230 6.37 -0.72 -2.81
N ASN A 231 7.20 -0.45 -3.81
CA ASN A 231 8.60 -0.82 -3.84
C ASN A 231 9.43 -0.06 -2.79
N LEU A 232 9.09 1.22 -2.57
CA LEU A 232 9.68 2.04 -1.51
C LEU A 232 9.19 1.62 -0.11
N SER A 233 7.91 1.25 0.03
CA SER A 233 7.28 0.94 1.32
C SER A 233 7.61 -0.47 1.84
N ALA A 234 7.76 -1.47 0.95
CA ALA A 234 7.95 -2.86 1.37
C ALA A 234 9.19 -3.10 2.27
N PRO A 235 10.39 -2.54 1.98
CA PRO A 235 11.55 -2.66 2.86
C PRO A 235 11.38 -1.89 4.18
N GLN A 236 10.61 -0.80 4.18
CA GLN A 236 10.42 0.02 5.38
C GLN A 236 9.68 -0.76 6.47
N ILE A 237 8.67 -1.56 6.11
CA ILE A 237 7.94 -2.42 7.05
C ILE A 237 8.89 -3.43 7.71
N ASP A 238 9.79 -4.06 6.94
CA ASP A 238 10.78 -5.01 7.47
C ASP A 238 11.72 -4.33 8.46
N TYR A 239 12.30 -3.18 8.09
CA TYR A 239 13.22 -2.46 8.98
C TYR A 239 12.52 -1.92 10.23
N MET A 240 11.26 -1.52 10.14
CA MET A 240 10.49 -1.06 11.30
C MET A 240 10.22 -2.18 12.30
N MET A 241 9.75 -3.34 11.82
CA MET A 241 9.58 -4.53 12.68
C MET A 241 10.92 -5.01 13.25
N ALA A 242 11.96 -5.01 12.43
CA ALA A 242 13.30 -5.43 12.83
C ALA A 242 13.90 -4.51 13.90
N ALA A 243 13.71 -3.18 13.77
CA ALA A 243 14.19 -2.20 14.74
C ALA A 243 13.70 -2.51 16.15
N TYR A 244 12.37 -2.63 16.32
CA TYR A 244 11.77 -2.97 17.61
C TYR A 244 12.18 -4.37 18.09
N SER A 245 12.09 -5.37 17.21
CA SER A 245 12.31 -6.77 17.58
C SER A 245 13.74 -7.03 18.04
N TYR A 246 14.74 -6.50 17.33
CA TYR A 246 16.15 -6.68 17.71
C TYR A 246 16.48 -5.93 19.01
N ASP A 247 15.94 -4.72 19.19
CA ASP A 247 16.18 -3.94 20.40
C ASP A 247 15.56 -4.62 21.63
N PHE A 248 14.29 -5.02 21.54
CA PHE A 248 13.61 -5.75 22.60
C PHE A 248 14.27 -7.11 22.89
N ALA A 249 14.69 -7.83 21.85
CA ALA A 249 15.40 -9.09 22.02
C ALA A 249 16.74 -8.89 22.74
N SER A 250 17.44 -7.77 22.52
CA SER A 250 18.67 -7.45 23.25
C SER A 250 18.41 -7.28 24.76
N LEU A 251 17.29 -6.66 25.14
CA LEU A 251 16.86 -6.55 26.53
C LEU A 251 16.55 -7.92 27.14
N LEU A 252 15.93 -8.83 26.39
CA LEU A 252 15.68 -10.19 26.88
C LEU A 252 16.98 -10.93 27.17
N VAL A 253 18.01 -10.78 26.31
CA VAL A 253 19.34 -11.37 26.53
C VAL A 253 20.04 -10.73 27.73
N VAL A 254 19.85 -9.44 27.98
CA VAL A 254 20.33 -8.79 29.22
C VAL A 254 19.63 -9.35 30.45
N ASN A 255 18.33 -9.61 30.40
CA ASN A 255 17.64 -10.28 31.50
C ASN A 255 18.19 -11.69 31.73
N MET A 256 18.56 -12.42 30.66
CA MET A 256 19.24 -13.71 30.81
C MET A 256 20.63 -13.59 31.46
N LEU A 257 21.39 -12.52 31.16
CA LEU A 257 22.65 -12.24 31.83
C LEU A 257 22.46 -11.99 33.33
N ALA A 258 21.43 -11.23 33.71
CA ALA A 258 21.10 -10.99 35.11
C ALA A 258 20.77 -12.31 35.85
N CYS A 259 20.00 -13.20 35.21
CA CYS A 259 19.71 -14.53 35.75
C CYS A 259 20.97 -15.38 35.96
N GLU A 260 21.94 -15.31 35.05
CA GLU A 260 23.22 -16.00 35.21
C GLU A 260 24.02 -15.45 36.39
N PHE A 261 24.07 -14.13 36.56
CA PHE A 261 24.78 -13.50 37.66
C PHE A 261 24.15 -13.80 39.03
N ASP A 262 22.83 -14.00 39.09
CA ASP A 262 22.12 -14.47 40.30
C ASP A 262 22.28 -15.98 40.59
N GLY A 263 23.00 -16.72 39.74
CA GLY A 263 23.21 -18.15 39.91
C GLY A 263 22.08 -19.03 39.38
N TYR A 264 21.21 -18.47 38.54
CA TYR A 264 20.10 -19.17 37.86
C TYR A 264 20.27 -19.15 36.32
N PRO A 265 21.41 -19.61 35.77
CA PRO A 265 21.68 -19.54 34.34
C PRO A 265 20.72 -20.42 33.54
N VAL A 266 20.49 -20.01 32.29
CA VAL A 266 19.90 -20.88 31.28
C VAL A 266 20.98 -21.85 30.83
N TYR A 267 20.77 -23.15 31.05
CA TYR A 267 21.79 -24.16 30.73
C TYR A 267 22.26 -24.09 29.27
N GLY A 268 23.58 -23.99 29.08
CA GLY A 268 24.23 -23.85 27.78
C GLY A 268 24.54 -22.41 27.37
N TYR A 269 24.05 -21.42 28.12
CA TYR A 269 24.34 -20.01 27.92
C TYR A 269 25.18 -19.49 29.08
N THR A 270 26.24 -18.77 28.72
CA THR A 270 27.16 -18.11 29.66
C THR A 270 27.33 -16.64 29.28
N ALA A 271 27.86 -15.83 30.19
CA ALA A 271 27.96 -14.39 29.99
C ALA A 271 28.85 -14.08 28.79
N LYS A 272 29.91 -14.90 28.61
CA LYS A 272 30.80 -14.85 27.46
C LYS A 272 30.08 -15.10 26.13
N SER A 273 29.04 -15.93 26.12
CA SER A 273 28.23 -16.22 24.91
C SER A 273 27.09 -15.23 24.69
N LEU A 274 26.53 -14.67 25.76
CA LEU A 274 25.37 -13.77 25.70
C LEU A 274 25.77 -12.34 25.35
N ILE A 275 26.89 -11.83 25.87
CA ILE A 275 27.33 -10.45 25.62
C ILE A 275 27.52 -10.13 24.12
N PRO A 276 28.17 -10.99 23.30
CA PRO A 276 28.26 -10.74 21.86
C PRO A 276 26.88 -10.65 21.19
N ILE A 277 25.91 -11.42 21.67
CA ILE A 277 24.54 -11.42 21.12
C ILE A 277 23.84 -10.10 21.46
N VAL A 278 23.98 -9.60 22.69
CA VAL A 278 23.43 -8.28 23.08
C VAL A 278 23.97 -7.20 22.16
N ASN A 279 25.29 -7.14 21.96
CA ASN A 279 25.92 -6.13 21.11
C ASN A 279 25.46 -6.26 19.65
N GLU A 280 25.44 -7.48 19.09
CA GLU A 280 24.98 -7.73 17.72
C GLU A 280 23.53 -7.25 17.51
N TRP A 281 22.63 -7.58 18.44
CA TRP A 281 21.21 -7.25 18.32
C TRP A 281 20.93 -5.78 18.59
N GLN A 282 21.63 -5.15 19.52
CA GLN A 282 21.53 -3.70 19.68
C GLN A 282 21.99 -2.95 18.43
N ASP A 283 23.10 -3.36 17.84
CA ASP A 283 23.62 -2.72 16.63
C ASP A 283 22.68 -2.93 15.43
N LYS A 284 22.06 -4.12 15.31
CA LYS A 284 21.00 -4.34 14.31
C LYS A 284 19.76 -3.50 14.59
N GLY A 285 19.31 -3.40 15.83
CA GLY A 285 18.17 -2.58 16.24
C GLY A 285 18.37 -1.11 15.85
N ILE A 286 19.52 -0.53 16.20
CA ILE A 286 19.81 0.88 15.90
C ILE A 286 20.03 1.14 14.40
N ILE A 287 20.65 0.22 13.66
CA ILE A 287 20.82 0.36 12.20
C ILE A 287 19.45 0.39 11.51
N ASN A 288 18.56 -0.54 11.87
CA ASN A 288 17.22 -0.60 11.30
C ASN A 288 16.38 0.62 11.69
N TYR A 289 16.43 1.03 12.96
CA TYR A 289 15.74 2.24 13.43
C TYR A 289 16.22 3.49 12.69
N LYS A 290 17.53 3.66 12.50
CA LYS A 290 18.09 4.76 11.71
C LYS A 290 17.69 4.70 10.25
N ALA A 291 17.66 3.50 9.65
CA ALA A 291 17.26 3.31 8.25
C ALA A 291 15.80 3.70 8.02
N VAL A 292 14.91 3.39 8.97
CA VAL A 292 13.50 3.80 8.95
C VAL A 292 13.38 5.32 9.10
N ARG A 293 14.13 5.90 10.04
CA ARG A 293 13.98 7.31 10.40
C ARG A 293 14.64 8.30 9.44
N TYR A 294 15.87 8.01 9.04
CA TYR A 294 16.69 8.93 8.26
C TYR A 294 16.89 8.47 6.81
N GLY A 295 16.37 7.29 6.48
CA GLY A 295 16.74 6.59 5.25
C GLY A 295 18.14 6.01 5.34
N ASN A 296 18.46 5.13 4.38
CA ASN A 296 19.80 4.64 4.18
C ASN A 296 20.01 4.22 2.72
N SER A 297 20.89 4.95 2.01
CA SER A 297 21.23 4.66 0.61
C SER A 297 21.84 3.27 0.41
N SER A 298 22.57 2.72 1.40
CA SER A 298 23.14 1.38 1.28
C SER A 298 22.08 0.28 1.42
N MET A 299 20.95 0.58 2.07
CA MET A 299 19.83 -0.34 2.28
C MET A 299 18.68 -0.08 1.30
N ASN A 300 18.86 0.86 0.37
CA ASN A 300 17.88 1.33 -0.60
C ASN A 300 16.55 1.72 0.06
N THR A 301 16.62 2.51 1.13
CA THR A 301 15.44 3.04 1.81
C THR A 301 15.50 4.54 1.98
N GLU A 302 14.34 5.15 1.78
CA GLU A 302 14.09 6.54 2.10
C GLU A 302 13.53 6.67 3.52
N ALA A 303 13.67 7.85 4.09
CA ALA A 303 13.10 8.15 5.40
C ALA A 303 11.58 7.98 5.37
N PHE A 304 11.03 7.31 6.38
CA PHE A 304 9.60 7.09 6.46
C PHE A 304 8.90 8.41 6.80
N SER A 305 8.06 8.91 5.89
CA SER A 305 7.48 10.25 5.97
C SER A 305 6.55 10.46 7.16
N ILE A 306 6.00 9.38 7.74
CA ILE A 306 5.14 9.41 8.95
C ILE A 306 5.98 9.59 10.23
N LEU A 307 7.29 9.37 10.16
CA LEU A 307 8.21 9.58 11.28
C LEU A 307 8.92 10.92 11.19
N THR A 308 8.21 11.93 10.65
CA THR A 308 8.70 13.29 10.68
C THR A 308 8.77 13.81 12.11
N ALA A 309 9.70 14.75 12.33
CA ALA A 309 9.89 15.36 13.64
C ALA A 309 8.62 16.04 14.19
N GLU A 310 7.67 16.39 13.32
CA GLU A 310 6.42 17.07 13.69
C GLU A 310 5.38 16.11 14.29
N GLU A 311 5.21 14.91 13.73
CA GLU A 311 4.32 13.87 14.29
C GLU A 311 4.91 13.26 15.57
N LEU A 312 6.23 13.07 15.64
CA LEU A 312 6.93 12.61 16.85
C LEU A 312 7.01 13.66 17.97
N ALA A 313 6.86 14.95 17.66
CA ALA A 313 6.85 16.04 18.64
C ALA A 313 5.43 16.51 19.01
N GLY A 314 4.41 16.11 18.25
CA GLY A 314 3.11 16.80 18.22
C GLY A 314 2.15 16.47 19.36
N VAL A 315 2.25 15.30 19.99
CA VAL A 315 1.31 14.91 21.05
C VAL A 315 2.09 14.32 22.22
N ALA A 316 2.25 15.12 23.28
CA ALA A 316 2.71 14.58 24.54
C ALA A 316 1.70 13.52 25.01
N PRO A 317 2.16 12.35 25.51
CA PRO A 317 1.27 11.33 26.04
C PRO A 317 0.26 11.92 27.03
N GLU A 318 -0.97 11.43 27.02
CA GLU A 318 -2.01 11.89 27.93
C GLU A 318 -1.52 11.80 29.40
N GLY A 319 -1.66 12.90 30.15
CA GLY A 319 -1.22 12.98 31.55
C GLY A 319 0.18 13.57 31.79
N CYS A 320 0.84 14.07 30.75
CA CYS A 320 2.09 14.82 30.90
C CYS A 320 1.87 16.24 31.46
N VAL A 321 2.23 16.44 32.73
CA VAL A 321 2.20 17.74 33.41
C VAL A 321 3.59 18.38 33.41
N TYR A 322 3.74 19.48 32.69
CA TYR A 322 4.99 20.26 32.67
C TYR A 322 5.18 21.02 33.99
N GLY A 323 6.41 21.09 34.48
CA GLY A 323 6.77 21.86 35.68
C GLY A 323 6.61 21.14 37.02
N GLN A 324 6.26 19.85 37.02
CA GLN A 324 6.34 19.02 38.22
C GLN A 324 7.69 18.31 38.30
N THR A 325 8.31 18.32 39.49
CA THR A 325 9.51 17.53 39.74
C THR A 325 9.14 16.04 39.75
N PRO A 326 9.82 15.18 38.98
CA PRO A 326 9.57 13.73 38.97
C PRO A 326 9.69 13.14 40.39
N ALA A 327 8.67 12.39 40.82
CA ALA A 327 8.68 11.73 42.13
C ALA A 327 9.25 10.30 42.02
N VAL A 328 9.01 9.64 40.89
CA VAL A 328 9.47 8.29 40.57
C VAL A 328 10.26 8.30 39.26
N THR A 329 11.19 7.37 39.06
CA THR A 329 11.92 7.20 37.80
C THR A 329 11.01 7.09 36.58
N HIS A 330 9.83 6.48 36.73
CA HIS A 330 8.81 6.42 35.67
C HIS A 330 8.36 7.82 35.22
N ASP A 331 8.26 8.78 36.13
CA ASP A 331 7.85 10.16 35.81
C ASP A 331 8.86 10.89 34.93
N VAL A 332 10.12 10.42 34.91
CA VAL A 332 11.18 10.99 34.09
C VAL A 332 10.95 10.68 32.62
N TYR A 333 10.65 9.42 32.29
CA TYR A 333 10.59 8.95 30.89
C TYR A 333 9.18 8.83 30.33
N ARG A 334 8.12 8.83 31.15
CA ARG A 334 6.73 8.66 30.68
C ARG A 334 6.24 9.70 29.66
N CYS A 335 6.94 10.84 29.58
CA CYS A 335 6.63 11.95 28.68
C CYS A 335 7.67 12.14 27.58
N TRP A 336 8.61 11.21 27.45
CA TRP A 336 9.61 11.26 26.40
C TRP A 336 9.00 10.81 25.09
N ASN A 337 9.48 11.41 24.00
CA ASN A 337 9.14 10.92 22.68
C ASN A 337 9.82 9.56 22.43
N PRO A 338 9.31 8.76 21.47
CA PRO A 338 9.85 7.44 21.14
C PRO A 338 11.35 7.44 20.84
N ASP A 339 11.88 8.53 20.32
CA ASP A 339 13.29 8.68 19.96
C ASP A 339 14.21 8.75 21.18
N LEU A 340 13.83 9.57 22.17
CA LEU A 340 14.54 9.68 23.43
C LEU A 340 14.44 8.37 24.19
N LEU A 341 13.27 7.71 24.17
CA LEU A 341 13.07 6.41 24.78
C LEU A 341 13.96 5.33 24.14
N THR A 342 13.99 5.24 22.82
CA THR A 342 14.85 4.29 22.09
C THR A 342 16.33 4.54 22.41
N THR A 343 16.76 5.81 22.39
CA THR A 343 18.13 6.19 22.73
C THR A 343 18.48 5.87 24.18
N TYR A 344 17.55 6.11 25.09
CA TYR A 344 17.69 5.81 26.52
C TYR A 344 17.88 4.31 26.76
N VAL A 345 16.99 3.47 26.21
CA VAL A 345 17.08 2.02 26.37
C VAL A 345 18.39 1.49 25.81
N GLN A 346 18.75 1.90 24.60
CA GLN A 346 20.02 1.54 23.97
C GLN A 346 21.23 1.91 24.84
N THR A 347 21.23 3.12 25.39
CA THR A 347 22.32 3.62 26.24
C THR A 347 22.42 2.86 27.56
N GLU A 348 21.29 2.61 28.23
CA GLU A 348 21.27 1.86 29.49
C GLU A 348 21.73 0.41 29.31
N VAL A 349 21.24 -0.28 28.29
CA VAL A 349 21.67 -1.65 27.97
C VAL A 349 23.17 -1.69 27.65
N LYS A 350 23.67 -0.77 26.81
CA LYS A 350 25.12 -0.67 26.52
C LYS A 350 25.92 -0.36 27.78
N SER A 351 25.43 0.53 28.64
CA SER A 351 26.07 0.89 29.90
C SER A 351 26.18 -0.30 30.86
N MET A 352 25.12 -1.11 31.00
CA MET A 352 25.14 -2.31 31.84
C MET A 352 26.17 -3.33 31.34
N VAL A 353 26.17 -3.61 30.03
CA VAL A 353 27.13 -4.55 29.43
C VAL A 353 28.56 -4.02 29.53
N PHE A 354 28.78 -2.73 29.25
CA PHE A 354 30.08 -2.09 29.32
C PHE A 354 30.68 -2.13 30.73
N LYS A 355 29.89 -1.82 31.77
CA LYS A 355 30.33 -1.88 33.17
C LYS A 355 30.75 -3.29 33.55
N TYR A 356 30.00 -4.31 33.12
CA TYR A 356 30.41 -5.68 33.36
C TYR A 356 31.72 -6.04 32.63
N GLN A 357 31.83 -5.70 31.35
CA GLN A 357 33.00 -6.06 30.53
C GLN A 357 34.30 -5.38 30.99
N ASN A 358 34.23 -4.11 31.39
CA ASN A 358 35.43 -3.31 31.70
C ASN A 358 35.71 -3.18 33.19
N GLU A 359 34.67 -3.11 34.02
CA GLU A 359 34.80 -2.88 35.47
C GLU A 359 34.51 -4.15 36.28
N GLY A 360 34.01 -5.22 35.65
CA GLY A 360 33.62 -6.45 36.34
C GLY A 360 32.37 -6.31 37.21
N ILE A 361 31.61 -5.23 37.05
CA ILE A 361 30.42 -4.96 37.85
C ILE A 361 29.22 -5.68 37.23
N ALA A 362 28.78 -6.76 37.87
CA ALA A 362 27.56 -7.48 37.50
C ALA A 362 26.30 -6.72 37.92
N PHE A 363 25.20 -7.00 37.22
CA PHE A 363 23.86 -6.53 37.54
C PHE A 363 22.94 -7.74 37.77
N TYR A 364 21.91 -7.59 38.59
CA TYR A 364 21.12 -8.73 39.07
C TYR A 364 19.64 -8.57 38.72
N THR A 365 18.84 -9.63 38.84
CA THR A 365 17.42 -9.64 38.46
C THR A 365 16.56 -8.69 39.30
N ASN A 366 17.03 -8.32 40.49
CA ASN A 366 16.38 -7.34 41.35
C ASN A 366 16.67 -5.88 40.97
N ASP A 367 17.50 -5.64 39.96
CA ASP A 367 17.81 -4.29 39.50
C ASP A 367 16.57 -3.65 38.87
N THR A 368 16.06 -2.59 39.50
CA THR A 368 14.86 -1.88 39.06
C THR A 368 15.00 -1.33 37.65
N ARG A 369 16.23 -1.09 37.16
CA ARG A 369 16.47 -0.63 35.80
C ARG A 369 15.98 -1.66 34.77
N LEU A 370 16.14 -2.96 35.01
CA LEU A 370 15.65 -4.00 34.08
C LEU A 370 14.13 -3.94 33.93
N THR A 371 13.42 -3.77 35.05
CA THR A 371 11.96 -3.59 35.07
C THR A 371 11.54 -2.32 34.34
N HIS A 372 12.25 -1.20 34.56
CA HIS A 372 11.99 0.04 33.85
C HIS A 372 12.23 -0.09 32.34
N LEU A 373 13.32 -0.72 31.91
CA LEU A 373 13.62 -0.95 30.49
C LEU A 373 12.55 -1.83 29.82
N TRP A 374 12.12 -2.88 30.50
CA TRP A 374 11.02 -3.74 30.02
C TRP A 374 9.71 -2.94 29.87
N HIS A 375 9.37 -2.15 30.88
CA HIS A 375 8.18 -1.30 30.85
C HIS A 375 8.24 -0.24 29.73
N VAL A 376 9.41 0.38 29.51
CA VAL A 376 9.61 1.30 28.38
C VAL A 376 9.37 0.60 27.05
N HIS A 377 9.90 -0.61 26.85
CA HIS A 377 9.72 -1.35 25.61
C HIS A 377 8.27 -1.75 25.32
N ILE A 378 7.55 -2.25 26.33
CA ILE A 378 6.20 -2.77 26.12
C ILE A 378 5.17 -1.63 26.08
N ILE A 379 5.20 -0.72 27.04
CA ILE A 379 4.16 0.32 27.14
C ILE A 379 4.50 1.53 26.27
N HIS A 380 5.69 2.10 26.45
CA HIS A 380 6.00 3.40 25.84
C HIS A 380 6.52 3.31 24.39
N LEU A 381 7.21 2.22 24.03
CA LEU A 381 7.69 2.01 22.66
C LEU A 381 6.71 1.17 21.84
N TYR A 382 6.22 0.04 22.35
CA TYR A 382 5.32 -0.80 21.58
C TYR A 382 3.91 -0.23 21.52
N GLU A 383 3.19 -0.15 22.64
CA GLU A 383 1.77 0.27 22.63
C GLU A 383 1.57 1.70 22.10
N MET A 384 2.41 2.65 22.50
CA MET A 384 2.23 4.06 22.13
C MET A 384 2.83 4.45 20.78
N TYR A 385 3.66 3.60 20.17
CA TYR A 385 4.39 3.99 18.94
C TYR A 385 4.41 2.90 17.87
N TYR A 386 4.98 1.73 18.13
CA TYR A 386 5.06 0.70 17.11
C TYR A 386 3.71 0.04 16.80
N ASN A 387 2.79 -0.05 17.75
CA ASN A 387 1.50 -0.72 17.57
C ASN A 387 0.60 -0.04 16.54
N ASP A 388 0.61 1.30 16.47
CA ASP A 388 -0.17 2.04 15.47
C ASP A 388 0.48 2.02 14.08
N LEU A 389 1.77 1.66 14.01
CA LEU A 389 2.53 1.56 12.78
C LEU A 389 2.47 0.14 12.15
N PHE A 390 2.10 -0.88 12.93
CA PHE A 390 1.92 -2.27 12.48
C PHE A 390 0.47 -2.52 12.05
#